data_AF-A0A3B0SA86-F1
#
_entry.id   AF-A0A3B0SA86-F1
#
_cell.length_a   1.000
_cell.length_b   1.000
_cell.length_c   1.000
_cell.angle_alpha   90.00
_cell.angle_beta   90.00
_cell.angle_gamma   90.00
#
_symmetry.space_group_name_H-M   'P 1'
#
loop_
_entity.id
_entity.type
_entity.pdbx_description
1 polymer ?
#
loop_
_entity_poly.entity_id
_entity_poly.type
_entity_poly.pdbx_seq_one_letter_code
_entity_poly.pdbx_strand_id
1 'polypeptide(L)'
;LTLIIKDLPVKHQGPQAMDRAISTAGGLRFEALDAGLMLKDHPGVFAAGEMLDWEAPTGGYLMTACLATGRWAGQAAVRFQGKSAAR
;
A
#
# COMPACT_ATOMS: atom_id res chain seq x y z
N LEU A 1 -38.20 17.47 15.82
CA LEU A 1 -37.90 16.02 15.70
C LEU A 1 -37.32 15.65 14.33
N THR A 2 -37.98 15.96 13.20
CA THR A 2 -37.51 15.58 11.84
C THR A 2 -36.11 16.07 11.48
N LEU A 3 -35.72 17.28 11.91
CA LEU A 3 -34.38 17.83 11.64
C LEU A 3 -33.26 17.04 12.33
N ILE A 4 -33.48 16.62 13.59
CA ILE A 4 -32.47 15.92 14.39
C ILE A 4 -32.19 14.51 13.83
N ILE A 5 -33.18 13.85 13.21
CA ILE A 5 -32.98 12.51 12.62
C ILE A 5 -32.00 12.56 11.44
N LYS A 6 -32.04 13.65 10.66
CA LYS A 6 -31.20 13.82 9.46
C LYS A 6 -29.85 14.47 9.77
N ASP A 7 -29.71 15.09 10.93
CA ASP A 7 -28.52 15.83 11.34
C ASP A 7 -28.15 15.55 12.81
N LEU A 8 -28.14 14.27 13.19
CA LEU A 8 -27.77 13.87 14.54
C LEU A 8 -26.24 13.97 14.72
N PRO A 9 -25.72 14.82 15.62
CA PRO A 9 -24.29 14.88 15.86
C PRO A 9 -23.82 13.62 16.59
N VAL A 10 -22.97 12.82 15.93
CA VAL A 10 -22.37 11.61 16.53
C VAL A 10 -20.92 11.90 16.88
N LYS A 11 -20.63 12.06 18.18
CA LYS A 11 -19.26 12.22 18.67
C LYS A 11 -18.56 10.86 18.68
N HIS A 12 -17.36 10.78 18.10
CA HIS A 12 -16.50 9.59 18.16
C HIS A 12 -15.19 9.89 18.90
N GLN A 13 -14.55 8.85 19.43
CA GLN A 13 -13.26 8.95 20.12
C GLN A 13 -12.05 8.79 19.16
N GLY A 14 -12.32 8.68 17.86
CA GLY A 14 -11.32 8.47 16.81
C GLY A 14 -11.36 7.03 16.28
N PRO A 15 -10.41 6.66 15.40
CA PRO A 15 -10.27 5.29 14.91
C PRO A 15 -9.93 4.30 16.04
N GLN A 16 -10.27 3.02 15.82
CA GLN A 16 -9.83 1.93 16.70
C GLN A 16 -8.32 1.68 16.56
N ALA A 17 -7.78 0.84 17.45
CA ALA A 17 -6.40 0.37 17.36
C ALA A 17 -6.10 -0.33 16.01
N MET A 18 -4.83 -0.30 15.59
CA MET A 18 -4.38 -0.84 14.30
C MET A 18 -4.73 -2.32 14.09
N ASP A 19 -4.73 -3.12 15.16
CA ASP A 19 -5.11 -4.54 15.09
C ASP A 19 -6.55 -4.78 14.61
N ARG A 20 -7.37 -3.72 14.58
CA ARG A 20 -8.74 -3.75 14.03
C ARG A 20 -8.86 -3.10 12.65
N ALA A 21 -7.80 -2.46 12.15
CA ALA A 21 -7.78 -1.89 10.82
C ALA A 21 -7.76 -3.02 9.78
N ILE A 22 -8.45 -2.79 8.66
CA ILE A 22 -8.47 -3.72 7.52
C ILE A 22 -7.42 -3.37 6.45
N SER A 23 -6.85 -2.18 6.55
CA SER A 23 -5.80 -1.64 5.69
C SER A 23 -5.11 -0.48 6.38
N THR A 24 -3.91 -0.17 5.93
CA THR A 24 -3.03 0.87 6.47
C THR A 24 -2.99 2.07 5.54
N ALA A 25 -2.90 3.25 6.14
CA ALA A 25 -2.57 4.47 5.42
C ALA A 25 -1.08 4.78 5.51
N GLY A 26 -0.43 5.13 4.40
CA GLY A 26 1.01 5.34 4.30
C GLY A 26 1.77 4.16 3.68
N GLY A 27 3.10 4.15 3.82
CA GLY A 27 3.95 3.05 3.37
C GLY A 27 5.29 3.53 2.80
N LEU A 28 5.87 2.71 1.93
CA LEU A 28 7.05 3.06 1.14
C LEU A 28 6.67 4.12 0.11
N ARG A 29 7.28 5.30 0.26
CA ARG A 29 7.16 6.39 -0.70
C ARG A 29 7.64 5.94 -2.08
N PHE A 30 6.92 6.32 -3.12
CA PHE A 30 7.31 5.99 -4.50
C PHE A 30 8.68 6.57 -4.87
N GLU A 31 9.13 7.66 -4.24
CA GLU A 31 10.45 8.25 -4.46
C GLU A 31 11.60 7.33 -3.99
N ALA A 32 11.35 6.40 -3.07
CA ALA A 32 12.32 5.40 -2.64
C ALA A 32 12.42 4.21 -3.60
N LEU A 33 11.52 4.13 -4.58
CA LEU A 33 11.38 3.02 -5.53
C LEU A 33 11.73 3.45 -6.95
N ASP A 34 12.32 2.55 -7.72
CA ASP A 34 12.46 2.75 -9.16
C ASP A 34 11.17 2.38 -9.92
N ALA A 35 11.23 2.49 -11.25
CA ALA A 35 10.09 2.16 -12.12
C ALA A 35 9.69 0.67 -12.12
N GLY A 36 10.51 -0.21 -11.54
CA GLY A 36 10.23 -1.62 -11.35
C GLY A 36 9.68 -1.96 -9.97
N LEU A 37 9.46 -0.97 -9.11
CA LEU A 37 9.16 -1.11 -7.68
C LEU A 37 10.32 -1.75 -6.88
N MET A 38 11.56 -1.61 -7.35
CA MET A 38 12.76 -1.98 -6.60
C MET A 38 13.16 -0.84 -5.66
N LEU A 39 13.56 -1.16 -4.43
CA LEU A 39 14.16 -0.18 -3.52
C LEU A 39 15.47 0.35 -4.12
N LYS A 40 15.58 1.67 -4.26
CA LYS A 40 16.79 2.32 -4.79
C LYS A 40 18.02 2.06 -3.91
N ASP A 41 17.82 2.08 -2.59
CA ASP A 41 18.88 1.90 -1.60
C ASP A 41 19.19 0.42 -1.32
N HIS A 42 18.38 -0.51 -1.84
CA HIS A 42 18.60 -1.95 -1.68
C HIS A 42 18.32 -2.70 -2.99
N PRO A 43 19.24 -2.63 -3.97
CA PRO A 43 19.09 -3.34 -5.25
C PRO A 43 18.80 -4.83 -5.05
N GLY A 44 17.87 -5.35 -5.84
CA GLY A 44 17.37 -6.72 -5.75
C GLY A 44 16.21 -6.93 -4.76
N VAL A 45 15.83 -5.91 -3.97
CA VAL A 45 14.64 -5.97 -3.10
C VAL A 45 13.52 -5.14 -3.70
N PHE A 46 12.35 -5.76 -3.85
CA PHE A 46 11.17 -5.17 -4.48
C PHE A 46 10.01 -5.09 -3.48
N ALA A 47 9.19 -4.05 -3.64
CA ALA A 47 7.97 -3.85 -2.86
C ALA A 47 6.73 -3.85 -3.76
N ALA A 48 5.61 -4.31 -3.23
CA ALA A 48 4.33 -4.38 -3.91
C ALA A 48 3.18 -4.36 -2.89
N GLY A 49 1.96 -4.13 -3.38
CA GLY A 49 0.74 -4.14 -2.58
C GLY A 49 0.72 -3.05 -1.51
N GLU A 50 0.13 -3.38 -0.36
CA GLU A 50 -0.10 -2.45 0.75
C GLU A 50 1.19 -1.88 1.37
N MET A 51 2.37 -2.44 1.04
CA MET A 51 3.64 -1.84 1.47
C MET A 51 3.92 -0.49 0.80
N LEU A 52 3.26 -0.18 -0.32
CA LEU A 52 3.40 1.07 -1.06
C LEU A 52 2.53 2.16 -0.43
N ASP A 53 3.02 3.41 -0.44
CA ASP A 53 2.31 4.59 0.04
C ASP A 53 1.11 4.95 -0.86
N TRP A 54 0.05 4.15 -0.78
CA TRP A 54 -1.16 4.24 -1.57
C TRP A 54 -2.41 3.88 -0.76
N GLU A 55 -3.38 4.80 -0.72
CA GLU A 55 -4.66 4.62 -0.04
C GLU A 55 -5.72 4.01 -0.96
N ALA A 56 -6.20 2.81 -0.64
CA ALA A 56 -7.29 2.18 -1.37
C ALA A 56 -8.65 2.39 -0.66
N PRO A 57 -9.70 2.86 -1.35
CA PRO A 57 -11.05 2.80 -0.80
C PRO A 57 -11.51 1.33 -0.68
N THR A 58 -12.48 1.08 0.21
CA THR A 58 -13.14 -0.22 0.30
C THR A 58 -13.85 -0.58 -1.01
N GLY A 59 -14.08 -1.87 -1.26
CA GLY A 59 -14.74 -2.35 -2.49
C GLY A 59 -13.83 -3.17 -3.41
N GLY A 60 -12.75 -3.74 -2.87
CA GLY A 60 -11.85 -4.64 -3.61
C GLY A 60 -10.60 -3.97 -4.20
N TYR A 61 -10.51 -2.63 -4.16
CA TYR A 61 -9.40 -1.88 -4.74
C TYR A 61 -8.03 -2.25 -4.17
N LEU A 62 -7.94 -2.47 -2.85
CA LEU A 62 -6.70 -2.91 -2.22
C LEU A 62 -6.21 -4.23 -2.83
N MET A 63 -7.11 -5.20 -2.95
CA MET A 63 -6.78 -6.51 -3.49
C MET A 63 -6.39 -6.43 -4.97
N THR A 64 -7.10 -5.61 -5.76
CA THR A 64 -6.74 -5.32 -7.15
C THR A 64 -5.34 -4.70 -7.25
N ALA A 65 -5.03 -3.72 -6.42
CA ALA A 65 -3.72 -3.06 -6.38
C ALA A 65 -2.61 -4.03 -5.98
N CYS A 66 -2.83 -4.87 -4.96
CA CYS A 66 -1.89 -5.90 -4.53
C CYS A 66 -1.56 -6.90 -5.66
N LEU A 67 -2.57 -7.39 -6.38
CA LEU A 67 -2.36 -8.31 -7.49
C LEU A 67 -1.65 -7.65 -8.68
N ALA A 68 -2.03 -6.42 -9.02
CA ALA A 68 -1.44 -5.67 -10.14
C ALA A 68 0.03 -5.32 -9.87
N THR A 69 0.33 -4.77 -8.69
CA THR A 69 1.69 -4.37 -8.30
C THR A 69 2.57 -5.58 -8.02
N GLY A 70 2.02 -6.68 -7.48
CA GLY A 70 2.73 -7.95 -7.34
C GLY A 70 3.20 -8.50 -8.68
N ARG A 71 2.33 -8.48 -9.70
CA ARG A 71 2.71 -8.83 -11.08
C ARG A 71 3.79 -7.89 -11.63
N TRP A 72 3.65 -6.59 -11.43
CA TRP A 72 4.63 -5.59 -11.89
C TRP A 72 6.01 -5.83 -11.28
N ALA A 73 6.10 -5.86 -9.95
CA ALA A 73 7.33 -6.10 -9.22
C ALA A 73 7.95 -7.45 -9.59
N GLY A 74 7.14 -8.51 -9.72
CA GLY A 74 7.62 -9.83 -10.13
C GLY A 74 8.23 -9.84 -11.54
N GLN A 75 7.60 -9.14 -12.51
CA GLN A 75 8.17 -9.00 -13.85
C GLN A 75 9.47 -8.18 -13.85
N ALA A 76 9.56 -7.15 -13.00
CA ALA A 76 10.79 -6.38 -12.85
C ALA A 76 11.91 -7.23 -12.23
N ALA A 77 11.60 -8.02 -11.21
CA ALA A 77 12.53 -8.95 -10.57
C ALA A 77 13.08 -10.00 -11.56
N VAL A 78 12.24 -10.55 -12.45
CA VAL A 78 12.72 -11.48 -13.51
C VAL A 78 13.70 -10.82 -14.47
N ARG A 79 13.49 -9.55 -14.81
CA ARG A 79 14.41 -8.80 -15.69
C ARG A 79 15.67 -8.34 -14.98
N PHE A 80 15.67 -8.31 -13.65
CA PHE A 80 16.81 -7.92 -12.86
C PHE A 80 17.90 -9.00 -12.92
N GLN A 81 18.92 -8.78 -13.74
CA GLN A 81 20.03 -9.72 -13.94
C GLN A 81 21.10 -9.56 -12.86
N GLY A 82 20.69 -9.41 -11.59
CA GLY A 82 21.51 -8.96 -10.47
C GLY A 82 22.99 -9.30 -10.63
N LYS A 83 23.85 -8.28 -10.73
CA LYS A 83 25.26 -8.52 -10.39
C LYS A 83 25.21 -8.96 -8.94
N SER A 84 25.63 -10.21 -8.67
CA SER A 84 25.73 -10.76 -7.31
C SER A 84 26.18 -9.64 -6.39
N ALA A 85 25.26 -9.13 -5.57
CA ALA A 85 25.61 -8.22 -4.51
C ALA A 85 26.42 -9.09 -3.55
N ALA A 86 27.73 -9.09 -3.75
CA ALA A 86 28.66 -9.76 -2.88
C ALA A 86 28.33 -9.30 -1.46
N ARG A 87 27.83 -10.25 -0.68
CA ARG A 87 27.74 -10.17 0.76
C ARG A 87 28.14 -11.52 1.31
#